data_AF-A0A537X844-F1
#
_entry.id   AF-A0A537X844-F1
#
_cell.length_a   1.000
_cell.length_b   1.000
_cell.length_c   1.000
_cell.angle_alpha   90.00
_cell.angle_beta   90.00
_cell.angle_gamma   90.00
#
_symmetry.space_group_name_H-M   'P 1'
#
loop_
_entity.id
_entity.type
_entity.pdbx_description
1 polymer ?
#
loop_
_entity_poly.entity_id
_entity_poly.type
_entity_poly.pdbx_seq_one_letter_code
_entity_poly.pdbx_strand_id
1 'polypeptide(L)' 'MTVPSQKDIERRAYRLWEEAGQPQGRDQEFYLEAQRQFKEELIRHELKTPDNL' A
#
# COMPACT_ATOMS: atom_id res chain seq x y z
N MET A 1 -5.83 2.44 16.83
CA MET A 1 -4.46 2.21 16.30
C MET A 1 -4.59 2.23 14.79
N THR A 2 -3.83 3.09 14.12
CA THR A 2 -4.07 3.50 12.73
C THR A 2 -3.89 2.32 11.77
N VAL A 3 -5.00 1.82 11.23
CA VAL A 3 -4.96 0.90 10.10
C VAL A 3 -4.28 1.60 8.93
N PRO A 4 -3.24 1.03 8.33
CA PRO A 4 -2.68 1.60 7.11
C PRO A 4 -3.76 1.57 6.04
N SER A 5 -4.22 2.74 5.61
CA SER A 5 -5.25 2.84 4.58
C SER A 5 -4.62 2.67 3.21
N GLN A 6 -5.43 2.44 2.16
CA GLN A 6 -4.93 2.39 0.78
C GLN A 6 -4.06 3.60 0.42
N LYS A 7 -4.38 4.77 0.96
CA LYS A 7 -3.58 6.00 0.83
C LYS A 7 -2.15 5.89 1.37
N ASP A 8 -1.91 5.10 2.42
CA ASP A 8 -0.57 4.87 2.96
C ASP A 8 0.26 3.97 2.03
N ILE A 9 -0.39 3.00 1.37
CA ILE A 9 0.22 2.14 0.35
C ILE A 9 0.64 2.98 -0.85
N GLU A 10 -0.28 3.80 -1.36
CA GLU A 10 -0.02 4.72 -2.47
C GLU A 10 1.12 5.67 -2.13
N ARG A 11 1.10 6.26 -0.93
CA ARG A 11 2.15 7.18 -0.48
C ARG A 11 3.51 6.50 -0.34
N ARG A 12 3.57 5.24 0.13
CA ARG A 12 4.81 4.46 0.19
C ARG A 12 5.32 4.08 -1.20
N ALA A 13 4.45 3.58 -2.06
CA ALA A 13 4.80 3.22 -3.43
C ALA A 13 5.32 4.43 -4.20
N TYR A 14 4.64 5.58 -4.07
CA TYR A 14 5.03 6.82 -4.71
C TYR A 14 6.39 7.29 -4.21
N ARG A 15 6.63 7.24 -2.90
CA ARG A 15 7.93 7.62 -2.32
C ARG A 15 9.07 6.71 -2.80
N LEU A 16 8.86 5.40 -2.83
CA LEU A 16 9.82 4.43 -3.38
C LEU A 16 10.09 4.68 -4.86
N TRP A 17 9.05 5.01 -5.62
CA TRP A 17 9.16 5.33 -7.03
C TRP A 17 9.92 6.64 -7.28
N GLU A 18 9.68 7.68 -6.46
CA GLU A 18 10.43 8.93 -6.52
C GLU A 18 11.90 8.75 -6.15
N GLU A 19 12.21 8.01 -5.07
CA GLU A 19 13.59 7.71 -4.67
C GLU A 19 14.33 6.83 -5.68
N ALA A 20 13.61 5.98 -6.41
CA ALA A 20 14.15 5.19 -7.51
C ALA A 20 14.39 6.00 -8.81
N GLY A 21 14.06 7.29 -8.82
CA GLY A 21 14.26 8.18 -9.98
C GLY A 21 13.09 8.18 -10.97
N GLN A 22 11.89 7.83 -10.50
CA GLN A 22 10.65 7.83 -11.29
C GLN A 22 10.76 7.05 -12.61
N PRO A 23 11.22 5.78 -12.59
CA PRO A 23 11.25 4.96 -13.80
C PRO A 23 9.84 4.87 -14.41
N GLN A 24 9.68 5.47 -15.59
CA GLN A 24 8.40 5.59 -16.28
C GLN A 24 7.93 4.19 -16.70
N GLY A 25 6.78 3.74 -16.20
CA GLY A 25 6.23 2.40 -16.44
C GLY A 25 6.61 1.35 -15.39
N ARG A 26 7.37 1.71 -14.35
CA ARG A 26 7.60 0.84 -13.16
C ARG A 26 6.86 1.30 -11.92
N ASP A 27 6.18 2.45 -11.96
CA ASP A 27 5.30 2.93 -10.89
C ASP A 27 4.28 1.85 -10.48
N GLN A 28 3.73 1.14 -11.47
CA GLN A 28 2.78 0.06 -11.27
C GLN A 28 3.42 -1.16 -10.60
N GLU A 29 4.69 -1.48 -10.88
CA GLU A 29 5.41 -2.55 -10.18
C GLU A 29 5.66 -2.18 -8.71
N PHE A 30 6.14 -0.96 -8.44
CA PHE A 30 6.34 -0.47 -7.08
C PHE A 30 5.02 -0.42 -6.30
N TYR A 31 3.93 -0.02 -6.96
CA TYR A 31 2.60 -0.02 -6.38
C TYR A 31 2.08 -1.44 -6.12
N LEU A 32 2.27 -2.38 -7.04
CA LEU A 32 1.88 -3.78 -6.86
C LEU A 32 2.68 -4.47 -5.75
N GLU A 33 3.97 -4.15 -5.62
CA GLU A 33 4.84 -4.69 -4.58
C GLU A 33 4.45 -4.16 -3.19
N ALA A 34 4.25 -2.85 -3.08
CA ALA A 34 3.72 -2.23 -1.86
C ALA A 34 2.32 -2.76 -1.55
N GLN A 35 1.45 -2.84 -2.54
CA GLN A 35 0.08 -3.33 -2.38
C GLN A 35 0.07 -4.79 -1.94
N ARG A 36 0.93 -5.67 -2.46
CA ARG A 36 0.98 -7.08 -1.99
C ARG A 36 1.28 -7.18 -0.51
N GLN A 37 2.34 -6.50 -0.06
CA GLN A 37 2.74 -6.53 1.34
C GLN A 37 1.64 -5.98 2.26
N PHE A 38 1.03 -4.86 1.87
CA PHE A 38 -0.04 -4.27 2.65
C PHE A 38 -1.36 -5.00 2.52
N LYS A 39 -1.66 -5.66 1.39
CA LYS A 39 -2.91 -6.39 1.17
C LYS A 39 -2.96 -7.63 2.04
N GLU A 40 -1.86 -8.33 2.26
CA GLU A 40 -1.82 -9.44 3.23
C GLU A 40 -2.05 -8.94 4.67
N GLU A 41 -1.44 -7.81 5.03
CA GLU A 41 -1.62 -7.18 6.34
C GLU A 41 -3.04 -6.60 6.53
N LEU A 42 -3.58 -5.96 5.50
CA LEU A 42 -4.94 -5.42 5.43
C LEU A 42 -5.97 -6.53 5.44
N ILE A 43 -5.86 -7.57 4.61
CA ILE A 43 -6.81 -8.69 4.64
C ILE A 43 -6.81 -9.31 6.03
N ARG A 44 -5.64 -9.46 6.65
CA ARG A 44 -5.51 -10.00 8.01
C ARG A 44 -6.09 -9.07 9.09
N HIS A 45 -6.13 -7.76 8.84
CA HIS A 45 -6.67 -6.75 9.75
C HIS A 45 -8.18 -6.47 9.51
N GLU A 46 -8.58 -6.33 8.25
CA GLU A 46 -9.95 -6.16 7.72
C GLU A 46 -10.84 -7.34 8.10
N LEU A 47 -10.34 -8.59 8.05
CA LEU A 47 -11.08 -9.76 8.55
C LEU A 47 -11.26 -9.75 10.08
N LYS A 48 -10.48 -8.95 10.82
CA LYS A 48 -10.50 -8.88 12.29
C LYS A 48 -11.23 -7.64 12.85
N THR A 49 -11.64 -6.71 12.00
CA THR A 49 -12.51 -5.59 12.37
C THR A 49 -13.75 -5.58 11.48
N PRO A 50 -14.80 -6.35 11.80
CA PRO A 50 -16.15 -5.93 11.45
C PRO A 50 -16.52 -4.78 12.40
N ASP A 51 -16.20 -3.55 12.06
CA ASP A 51 -16.54 -2.37 12.87
C ASP A 51 -16.35 -1.11 12.02
N ASN A 52 -17.24 -0.13 11.92
CA ASN A 52 -18.60 0.09 12.41
C ASN A 52 -19.03 1.35 11.65
N LEU A 53 -20.23 1.35 11.07
CA LEU A 53 -20.95 2.59 10.76
C LEU A 53 -22.23 2.63 11.59
#